data_AF-A0AAF0EA80-F1
#
_entry.id   AF-A0AAF0EA80-F1
#
_cell.length_a   1.000
_cell.length_b   1.000
_cell.length_c   1.000
_cell.angle_alpha   90.00
_cell.angle_beta   90.00
_cell.angle_gamma   90.00
#
_symmetry.space_group_name_H-M   'P 1'
#
loop_
_entity.id
_entity.type
_entity.pdbx_description
1 polymer ?
#
loop_
_entity_poly.entity_id
_entity_poly.type
_entity_poly.pdbx_seq_one_letter_code
_entity_poly.pdbx_strand_id
1 'polypeptide(L)'
;MPASTAPLAVSAWGGTAALPSLDPASLYVLALVQLAQVPAYAVEPPAWFHTDAVPSVYAAHTAQGRPYAAEVLATTPAAARAYLHERVQPEPQRAAEAHAVLALLDDAASDLVLHTLFSLPPNFQKVTCPALAGPRSWPSSLPRRLRAAVRARLESPHVALWGIGGSWEREERAQAARWNAAAGLPEARDPAAQLPRIGFRSNPGLAQDMAERWERSRLASRARHVLRAVQAAVPDGGFVAGCAEPTAADARLYSLLAPLVLETWPVDVLPALVASEFPALVQHTHRMHAHLWHGTRGWAWEREASMGPPASSWLAWPSWPSWPSRSKDPRALPPTLRWGRMVWIASALVGPVVYLFASGLVVVEVDDVDEGDGVDEGDGVDEDDAEELAENPDELEADEIEDLALDDTLEDDA
;
A
#
# COMPACT_ATOMS: atom_id res chain seq x y z
N MET A 1 -43.24 -9.63 6.46
CA MET A 1 -42.40 -10.27 7.50
C MET A 1 -41.02 -10.41 6.91
N PRO A 2 -39.98 -9.73 7.42
CA PRO A 2 -38.66 -9.84 6.82
C PRO A 2 -38.16 -11.27 7.00
N ALA A 3 -37.66 -11.88 5.93
CA ALA A 3 -37.04 -13.19 5.97
C ALA A 3 -35.98 -13.19 7.08
N SER A 4 -35.98 -14.22 7.92
CA SER A 4 -34.91 -14.51 8.87
C SER A 4 -33.60 -14.58 8.08
N THR A 5 -32.88 -13.46 7.98
CA THR A 5 -31.56 -13.40 7.33
C THR A 5 -30.63 -14.27 8.15
N ALA A 6 -30.19 -15.39 7.57
CA ALA A 6 -29.20 -16.26 8.17
C ALA A 6 -27.98 -15.42 8.61
N PRO A 7 -27.33 -15.78 9.73
CA PRO A 7 -26.15 -15.05 10.16
C PRO A 7 -25.05 -15.09 9.08
N LEU A 8 -24.20 -14.08 9.06
CA LEU A 8 -23.03 -14.04 8.17
C LEU A 8 -21.75 -14.33 8.95
N ALA A 9 -20.71 -14.71 8.21
CA ALA A 9 -19.35 -14.80 8.71
C ALA A 9 -18.46 -13.92 7.82
N VAL A 10 -17.52 -13.18 8.41
CA VAL A 10 -16.65 -12.25 7.67
C VAL A 10 -15.20 -12.51 8.03
N SER A 11 -14.36 -12.76 7.02
CA SER A 11 -12.91 -12.75 7.22
C SER A 11 -12.37 -11.34 7.09
N ALA A 12 -11.50 -10.95 8.01
CA ALA A 12 -10.90 -9.62 8.07
C ALA A 12 -9.45 -9.70 8.51
N TRP A 13 -8.61 -8.82 7.97
CA TRP A 13 -7.23 -8.69 8.40
C TRP A 13 -7.10 -7.92 9.71
N GLY A 14 -5.92 -8.11 10.33
CA GLY A 14 -5.43 -7.52 11.57
C GLY A 14 -6.15 -6.32 12.15
N GLY A 15 -6.27 -6.30 13.48
CA GLY A 15 -6.97 -5.24 14.22
C GLY A 15 -6.19 -4.88 15.47
N THR A 16 -6.65 -3.82 16.11
CA THR A 16 -5.96 -3.13 17.19
C THR A 16 -6.88 -3.06 18.41
N ALA A 17 -6.46 -2.36 19.45
CA ALA A 17 -7.33 -2.09 20.58
C ALA A 17 -8.48 -1.14 20.22
N ALA A 18 -8.31 -0.26 19.23
CA ALA A 18 -9.32 0.73 18.85
C ALA A 18 -10.14 0.35 17.59
N LEU A 19 -9.62 -0.51 16.71
CA LEU A 19 -10.23 -0.83 15.40
C LEU A 19 -10.35 -2.33 15.14
N PRO A 20 -11.46 -2.81 14.50
CA PRO A 20 -11.71 -4.24 14.36
C PRO A 20 -10.82 -4.81 13.26
N SER A 21 -10.48 -3.94 12.32
CA SER A 21 -9.42 -4.11 11.36
C SER A 21 -8.71 -2.77 11.14
N LEU A 22 -7.38 -2.83 10.97
CA LEU A 22 -6.54 -1.75 10.50
C LEU A 22 -6.47 -1.73 8.97
N ASP A 23 -6.78 -2.84 8.30
CA ASP A 23 -6.86 -2.92 6.85
C ASP A 23 -8.13 -2.23 6.35
N PRO A 24 -8.04 -1.17 5.51
CA PRO A 24 -9.21 -0.42 5.09
C PRO A 24 -10.23 -1.24 4.31
N ALA A 25 -9.79 -2.23 3.52
CA ALA A 25 -10.72 -3.10 2.80
C ALA A 25 -11.53 -3.96 3.77
N SER A 26 -10.86 -4.60 4.72
CA SER A 26 -11.49 -5.39 5.78
C SER A 26 -12.41 -4.56 6.66
N LEU A 27 -11.97 -3.38 7.09
CA LEU A 27 -12.77 -2.47 7.90
C LEU A 27 -14.04 -2.02 7.17
N TYR A 28 -13.93 -1.78 5.86
CA TYR A 28 -15.08 -1.43 5.03
C TYR A 28 -16.13 -2.54 4.99
N VAL A 29 -15.73 -3.80 4.74
CA VAL A 29 -16.67 -4.93 4.71
C VAL A 29 -17.33 -5.14 6.07
N LEU A 30 -16.57 -5.03 7.16
CA LEU A 30 -17.13 -5.10 8.50
C LEU A 30 -18.15 -3.98 8.76
N ALA A 31 -17.86 -2.75 8.33
CA ALA A 31 -18.78 -1.62 8.45
C ALA A 31 -20.06 -1.83 7.61
N LEU A 32 -19.95 -2.36 6.39
CA LEU A 32 -21.11 -2.67 5.54
C LEU A 32 -22.04 -3.69 6.22
N VAL A 33 -21.49 -4.73 6.84
CA VAL A 33 -22.30 -5.74 7.56
C VAL A 33 -23.02 -5.13 8.75
N GLN A 34 -22.35 -4.24 9.49
CA GLN A 34 -22.98 -3.50 10.60
C GLN A 34 -24.11 -2.57 10.12
N LEU A 35 -23.92 -1.86 9.01
CA LEU A 35 -24.96 -1.02 8.40
C LEU A 35 -26.15 -1.84 7.89
N ALA A 36 -25.89 -3.03 7.33
CA ALA A 36 -26.95 -3.95 6.90
C ALA A 36 -27.75 -4.53 8.07
N GLN A 37 -27.27 -4.38 9.31
CA GLN A 37 -27.88 -4.90 10.53
C GLN A 37 -28.14 -6.40 10.47
N VAL A 38 -27.21 -7.15 9.86
CA VAL A 38 -27.28 -8.61 9.77
C VAL A 38 -26.44 -9.21 10.90
N PRO A 39 -26.97 -10.17 11.68
CA PRO A 39 -26.17 -10.87 12.67
C PRO A 39 -24.95 -11.50 12.01
N ALA A 40 -23.75 -11.28 12.53
CA ALA A 40 -22.56 -11.79 11.88
C ALA A 40 -21.40 -12.03 12.85
N TYR A 41 -20.44 -12.84 12.40
CA TYR A 41 -19.29 -13.30 13.18
C TYR A 41 -17.98 -12.95 12.47
N ALA A 42 -16.96 -12.58 13.26
CA ALA A 42 -15.60 -12.41 12.76
C ALA A 42 -14.92 -13.78 12.60
N VAL A 43 -14.32 -14.02 11.44
CA VAL A 43 -13.54 -15.23 11.14
C VAL A 43 -12.09 -14.84 11.01
N GLU A 44 -11.20 -15.52 11.74
CA GLU A 44 -9.77 -15.33 11.51
C GLU A 44 -9.38 -16.05 10.20
N PRO A 45 -8.86 -15.32 9.19
CA PRO A 45 -8.35 -15.97 8.00
C PRO A 45 -7.11 -16.79 8.35
N PRO A 46 -6.99 -18.05 7.86
CA PRO A 46 -5.78 -18.83 8.04
C PRO A 46 -4.57 -18.12 7.43
N ALA A 47 -3.41 -18.18 8.09
CA ALA A 47 -2.21 -17.42 7.72
C ALA A 47 -1.65 -17.71 6.32
N TRP A 48 -2.09 -18.80 5.70
CA TRP A 48 -1.68 -19.27 4.37
C TRP A 48 -2.66 -18.88 3.25
N PHE A 49 -3.73 -18.15 3.56
CA PHE A 49 -4.63 -17.63 2.54
C PHE A 49 -3.89 -16.70 1.56
N HIS A 50 -4.37 -16.66 0.32
CA HIS A 50 -3.99 -15.62 -0.61
C HIS A 50 -4.40 -14.27 -0.03
N THR A 51 -3.53 -13.27 -0.12
CA THR A 51 -3.79 -11.91 0.39
C THR A 51 -5.07 -11.33 -0.18
N ASP A 52 -5.42 -11.75 -1.39
CA ASP A 52 -6.53 -11.23 -2.19
C ASP A 52 -7.87 -11.92 -1.85
N ALA A 53 -7.83 -12.96 -1.01
CA ALA A 53 -9.02 -13.69 -0.57
C ALA A 53 -9.67 -13.11 0.70
N VAL A 54 -9.15 -11.98 1.20
CA VAL A 54 -9.65 -11.32 2.42
C VAL A 54 -9.66 -9.81 2.17
N PRO A 55 -10.76 -9.10 2.48
CA PRO A 55 -11.94 -9.60 3.17
C PRO A 55 -12.88 -10.44 2.30
N SER A 56 -13.52 -11.43 2.92
CA SER A 56 -14.59 -12.23 2.31
C SER A 56 -15.79 -12.34 3.24
N VAL A 57 -16.99 -12.43 2.65
CA VAL A 57 -18.27 -12.65 3.33
C VAL A 57 -18.74 -14.07 3.02
N TYR A 58 -19.20 -14.77 4.04
CA TYR A 58 -19.68 -16.14 3.97
C TYR A 58 -21.07 -16.24 4.61
N ALA A 59 -21.87 -17.20 4.16
CA ALA A 59 -23.04 -17.63 4.91
C ALA A 59 -22.56 -18.35 6.19
N ALA A 60 -23.03 -17.93 7.36
CA ALA A 60 -22.78 -18.65 8.61
C ALA A 60 -23.89 -19.67 8.86
N HIS A 61 -23.47 -20.88 9.22
CA HIS A 61 -24.36 -21.94 9.67
C HIS A 61 -24.00 -22.28 11.11
N THR A 62 -24.99 -22.66 11.91
CA THR A 62 -24.75 -23.09 13.29
C THR A 62 -24.97 -24.59 13.36
N ALA A 63 -23.90 -25.35 13.57
CA ALA A 63 -23.98 -26.78 13.87
C ALA A 63 -23.48 -27.01 15.30
N GLN A 64 -24.21 -27.81 16.08
CA GLN A 64 -23.82 -28.17 17.45
C GLN A 64 -23.55 -26.95 18.36
N GLY A 65 -24.28 -25.85 18.16
CA GLY A 65 -24.11 -24.61 18.93
C GLY A 65 -22.87 -23.79 18.57
N ARG A 66 -22.11 -24.17 17.53
CA ARG A 66 -20.95 -23.42 17.03
C ARG A 66 -21.22 -22.87 15.63
N PRO A 67 -20.94 -21.58 15.39
CA PRO A 67 -21.09 -21.01 14.05
C PRO A 67 -19.90 -21.44 13.17
N TYR A 68 -20.15 -21.75 11.90
CA TYR A 68 -19.14 -22.08 10.89
C TYR A 68 -19.42 -21.37 9.56
N ALA A 69 -18.36 -20.99 8.84
CA ALA A 69 -18.44 -20.39 7.52
C ALA A 69 -18.72 -21.49 6.48
N ALA A 70 -19.76 -21.32 5.67
CA ALA A 70 -20.25 -22.35 4.74
C ALA A 70 -20.05 -21.97 3.27
N GLU A 71 -20.89 -21.09 2.73
CA GLU A 71 -20.83 -20.68 1.33
C GLU A 71 -20.15 -19.32 1.20
N VAL A 72 -19.29 -19.15 0.18
CA VAL A 72 -18.67 -17.86 -0.13
C VAL A 72 -19.69 -16.98 -0.85
N LEU A 73 -20.04 -15.85 -0.24
CA LEU A 73 -21.03 -14.91 -0.79
C LEU A 73 -20.35 -13.75 -1.52
N ALA A 74 -19.21 -13.29 -1.01
CA ALA A 74 -18.41 -12.24 -1.63
C ALA A 74 -16.93 -12.39 -1.26
N THR A 75 -16.04 -12.13 -2.21
CA THR A 75 -14.58 -12.16 -2.01
C THR A 75 -13.90 -10.81 -2.22
N THR A 76 -14.67 -9.78 -2.58
CA THR A 76 -14.18 -8.42 -2.77
C THR A 76 -15.09 -7.42 -2.06
N PRO A 77 -14.58 -6.25 -1.67
CA PRO A 77 -15.42 -5.22 -1.05
C PRO A 77 -16.56 -4.74 -1.96
N ALA A 78 -16.34 -4.69 -3.27
CA ALA A 78 -17.38 -4.35 -4.24
C ALA A 78 -18.50 -5.39 -4.30
N ALA A 79 -18.14 -6.69 -4.31
CA ALA A 79 -19.11 -7.78 -4.26
C ALA A 79 -19.86 -7.80 -2.92
N ALA A 80 -19.17 -7.54 -1.80
CA ALA A 80 -19.77 -7.47 -0.47
C ALA A 80 -20.80 -6.33 -0.40
N ARG A 81 -20.47 -5.14 -0.93
CA ARG A 81 -21.42 -4.02 -1.04
C ARG A 81 -22.65 -4.39 -1.87
N ALA A 82 -22.45 -5.01 -3.04
CA ALA A 82 -23.56 -5.43 -3.90
C ALA A 82 -24.44 -6.48 -3.20
N TYR A 83 -23.85 -7.40 -2.44
CA TYR A 83 -24.61 -8.40 -1.69
C TYR A 83 -25.40 -7.80 -0.53
N LEU A 84 -24.79 -6.87 0.22
CA LEU A 84 -25.36 -6.27 1.43
C LEU A 84 -26.27 -5.07 1.16
N HIS A 85 -26.71 -4.89 -0.10
CA HIS A 85 -27.32 -3.68 -0.66
C HIS A 85 -28.16 -2.86 0.33
N GLU A 86 -27.92 -1.54 0.28
CA GLU A 86 -28.53 -0.51 1.13
C GLU A 86 -30.07 -0.65 1.21
N ARG A 87 -30.62 -0.70 2.42
CA ARG A 87 -32.07 -0.81 2.68
C ARG A 87 -32.87 0.41 2.21
N VAL A 88 -32.20 1.49 1.86
CA VAL A 88 -32.79 2.75 1.40
C VAL A 88 -32.10 3.13 0.11
N GLN A 89 -32.84 3.17 -1.00
CA GLN A 89 -32.32 3.72 -2.24
C GLN A 89 -32.43 5.24 -2.17
N PRO A 90 -31.31 5.99 -2.18
CA PRO A 90 -31.37 7.43 -2.22
C PRO A 90 -31.98 7.91 -3.55
N GLU A 91 -32.40 9.18 -3.57
CA GLU A 91 -32.76 9.89 -4.79
C GLU A 91 -31.65 9.71 -5.86
N PRO A 92 -31.98 9.51 -7.15
CA PRO A 92 -30.99 9.16 -8.18
C PRO A 92 -29.81 10.14 -8.26
N GLN A 93 -30.04 11.44 -8.03
CA GLN A 93 -28.98 12.43 -7.98
C GLN A 93 -28.00 12.17 -6.82
N ARG A 94 -28.52 11.96 -5.61
CA ARG A 94 -27.69 11.64 -4.43
C ARG A 94 -27.00 10.28 -4.58
N ALA A 95 -27.65 9.32 -5.22
CA ALA A 95 -27.05 8.03 -5.54
C ALA A 95 -25.82 8.18 -6.45
N ALA A 96 -25.92 9.04 -7.47
CA ALA A 96 -24.83 9.34 -8.38
C ALA A 96 -23.67 10.09 -7.67
N GLU A 97 -23.99 11.07 -6.83
CA GLU A 97 -23.01 11.80 -6.02
C GLU A 97 -22.27 10.85 -5.05
N ALA A 98 -23.00 10.02 -4.30
CA ALA A 98 -22.41 9.03 -3.40
C ALA A 98 -21.53 8.02 -4.15
N HIS A 99 -21.92 7.62 -5.37
CA HIS A 99 -21.12 6.76 -6.22
C HIS A 99 -19.82 7.44 -6.69
N ALA A 100 -19.89 8.70 -7.10
CA ALA A 100 -18.71 9.48 -7.49
C ALA A 100 -17.72 9.65 -6.33
N VAL A 101 -18.24 9.92 -5.13
CA VAL A 101 -17.42 9.97 -3.91
C VAL A 101 -16.78 8.63 -3.62
N LEU A 102 -17.54 7.53 -3.73
CA LEU A 102 -16.98 6.19 -3.51
C LEU A 102 -15.83 5.89 -4.48
N ALA A 103 -15.95 6.24 -5.76
CA ALA A 103 -14.88 6.09 -6.74
C ALA A 103 -13.64 6.93 -6.37
N LEU A 104 -13.84 8.20 -5.98
CA LEU A 104 -12.76 9.07 -5.50
C LEU A 104 -12.03 8.47 -4.28
N LEU A 105 -12.78 7.86 -3.35
CA LEU A 105 -12.21 7.20 -2.17
C LEU A 105 -11.39 5.95 -2.55
N ASP A 106 -11.87 5.15 -3.49
CA ASP A 106 -11.21 3.93 -3.94
C ASP A 106 -9.95 4.18 -4.75
N ASP A 107 -9.91 5.25 -5.54
CA ASP A 107 -8.78 5.57 -6.41
C ASP A 107 -7.74 6.46 -5.73
N ALA A 108 -8.15 7.51 -5.02
CA ALA A 108 -7.22 8.53 -4.52
C ALA A 108 -6.96 8.45 -3.01
N ALA A 109 -8.02 8.39 -2.19
CA ALA A 109 -7.84 8.39 -0.73
C ALA A 109 -7.25 7.07 -0.22
N SER A 110 -7.58 5.94 -0.86
CA SER A 110 -7.03 4.63 -0.52
C SER A 110 -5.50 4.59 -0.59
N ASP A 111 -4.90 5.17 -1.62
CA ASP A 111 -3.45 5.19 -1.81
C ASP A 111 -2.73 5.99 -0.71
N LEU A 112 -3.34 7.10 -0.25
CA LEU A 112 -2.81 7.92 0.85
C LEU A 112 -2.79 7.15 2.18
N VAL A 113 -3.87 6.41 2.47
CA VAL A 113 -3.95 5.57 3.68
C VAL A 113 -2.96 4.41 3.58
N LEU A 114 -2.92 3.71 2.44
CA LEU A 114 -1.98 2.61 2.19
C LEU A 114 -0.52 3.07 2.29
N HIS A 115 -0.21 4.29 1.85
CA HIS A 115 1.10 4.90 2.03
C HIS A 115 1.47 4.99 3.52
N THR A 116 0.57 5.51 4.36
CA THR A 116 0.77 5.63 5.81
C THR A 116 0.97 4.26 6.48
N LEU A 117 0.19 3.26 6.05
CA LEU A 117 0.19 1.90 6.62
C LEU A 117 1.43 1.08 6.22
N PHE A 118 1.83 1.13 4.95
CA PHE A 118 2.78 0.17 4.37
C PHE A 118 4.07 0.79 3.84
N SER A 119 4.02 2.04 3.39
CA SER A 119 5.18 2.66 2.77
C SER A 119 6.15 3.19 3.83
N LEU A 120 5.63 3.91 4.83
CA LEU A 120 6.43 4.47 5.92
C LEU A 120 6.96 3.37 6.85
N PRO A 121 8.28 3.13 6.91
CA PRO A 121 8.80 1.99 7.67
C PRO A 121 8.52 2.03 9.18
N PRO A 122 8.59 3.18 9.91
CA PRO A 122 8.25 3.21 11.32
C PRO A 122 6.80 2.79 11.59
N ASN A 123 5.88 3.26 10.75
CA ASN A 123 4.45 2.94 10.85
C ASN A 123 4.21 1.46 10.59
N PHE A 124 4.79 0.94 9.49
CA PHE A 124 4.66 -0.46 9.15
C PHE A 124 5.23 -1.38 10.24
N GLN A 125 6.42 -1.08 10.76
CA GLN A 125 7.07 -1.95 11.74
C GLN A 125 6.40 -1.93 13.11
N LYS A 126 5.97 -0.75 13.58
CA LYS A 126 5.47 -0.58 14.96
C LYS A 126 3.97 -0.77 15.09
N VAL A 127 3.20 -0.54 14.03
CA VAL A 127 1.72 -0.54 14.09
C VAL A 127 1.14 -1.59 13.14
N THR A 128 1.40 -1.46 11.84
CA THR A 128 0.74 -2.27 10.82
C THR A 128 1.13 -3.75 10.88
N CYS A 129 2.42 -4.05 10.99
CA CYS A 129 2.93 -5.41 11.02
C CYS A 129 2.43 -6.18 12.25
N PRO A 130 2.51 -5.65 13.49
CA PRO A 130 1.91 -6.30 14.66
C PRO A 130 0.40 -6.53 14.52
N ALA A 131 -0.35 -5.53 14.03
CA ALA A 131 -1.79 -5.65 13.83
C ALA A 131 -2.13 -6.81 12.87
N LEU A 132 -1.44 -6.89 11.72
CA LEU A 132 -1.64 -7.93 10.69
C LEU A 132 -1.14 -9.31 11.12
N ALA A 133 -0.05 -9.37 11.89
CA ALA A 133 0.48 -10.62 12.40
C ALA A 133 -0.50 -11.29 13.38
N GLY A 134 -1.20 -10.50 14.19
CA GLY A 134 -2.12 -10.97 15.22
C GLY A 134 -1.40 -11.73 16.35
N PRO A 135 -2.14 -12.25 17.34
CA PRO A 135 -1.58 -13.01 18.48
C PRO A 135 -1.18 -14.45 18.06
N ARG A 136 -0.51 -14.62 16.92
CA ARG A 136 -0.17 -15.93 16.37
C ARG A 136 1.11 -16.47 17.00
N SER A 137 1.10 -17.76 17.32
CA SER A 137 2.25 -18.49 17.87
C SER A 137 3.34 -18.79 16.82
N TRP A 138 3.10 -18.50 15.54
CA TRP A 138 4.00 -18.83 14.44
C TRP A 138 4.33 -17.60 13.58
N PRO A 139 5.58 -17.48 13.10
CA PRO A 139 5.98 -16.37 12.24
C PRO A 139 5.16 -16.37 10.95
N SER A 140 4.44 -15.27 10.71
CA SER A 140 3.65 -15.07 9.49
C SER A 140 4.41 -14.22 8.48
N SER A 141 4.48 -14.68 7.23
CA SER A 141 4.97 -13.86 6.11
C SER A 141 3.91 -12.89 5.59
N LEU A 142 2.68 -12.95 6.12
CA LEU A 142 1.53 -12.17 5.66
C LEU A 142 1.81 -10.65 5.62
N PRO A 143 2.32 -9.99 6.67
CA PRO A 143 2.54 -8.54 6.60
C PRO A 143 3.50 -8.16 5.47
N ARG A 144 4.53 -8.99 5.20
CA ARG A 144 5.49 -8.77 4.13
C ARG A 144 4.87 -8.99 2.75
N ARG A 145 4.01 -10.01 2.59
CA ARG A 145 3.27 -10.27 1.34
C ARG A 145 2.31 -9.14 1.01
N LEU A 146 1.52 -8.69 2.00
CA LEU A 146 0.62 -7.54 1.84
C LEU A 146 1.39 -6.27 1.49
N ARG A 147 2.51 -6.02 2.19
CA ARG A 147 3.39 -4.89 1.88
C ARG A 147 3.92 -4.93 0.44
N ALA A 148 4.31 -6.11 -0.06
CA ALA A 148 4.79 -6.25 -1.43
C ALA A 148 3.68 -5.98 -2.47
N ALA A 149 2.45 -6.44 -2.22
CA ALA A 149 1.30 -6.16 -3.07
C ALA A 149 0.97 -4.66 -3.11
N VAL A 150 0.95 -4.01 -1.94
CA VAL A 150 0.72 -2.55 -1.84
C VAL A 150 1.85 -1.75 -2.48
N ARG A 151 3.10 -2.20 -2.34
CA ARG A 151 4.26 -1.57 -2.97
C ARG A 151 4.09 -1.47 -4.48
N ALA A 152 3.70 -2.55 -5.15
CA ALA A 152 3.49 -2.56 -6.59
C ALA A 152 2.47 -1.51 -7.06
N ARG A 153 1.40 -1.27 -6.27
CA ARG A 153 0.40 -0.23 -6.55
C ARG A 153 0.98 1.18 -6.34
N LEU A 154 1.64 1.42 -5.22
CA LEU A 154 2.14 2.75 -4.85
C LEU A 154 3.40 3.19 -5.62
N GLU A 155 4.17 2.25 -6.17
CA GLU A 155 5.32 2.52 -7.06
C GLU A 155 4.90 2.80 -8.50
N SER A 156 3.63 2.55 -8.86
CA SER A 156 3.16 2.80 -10.23
C SER A 156 3.37 4.29 -10.61
N PRO A 157 3.71 4.60 -11.88
CA PRO A 157 4.00 5.98 -12.30
C PRO A 157 2.86 6.97 -12.05
N HIS A 158 1.61 6.49 -12.07
CA HIS A 158 0.42 7.31 -11.85
C HIS A 158 0.18 7.61 -10.37
N VAL A 159 0.59 6.72 -9.47
CA VAL A 159 0.42 6.89 -8.03
C VAL A 159 1.66 7.54 -7.44
N ALA A 160 2.85 6.98 -7.67
CA ALA A 160 4.13 7.49 -7.21
C ALA A 160 4.07 8.01 -5.76
N LEU A 161 3.60 7.17 -4.84
CA LEU A 161 3.51 7.45 -3.39
C LEU A 161 4.46 6.60 -2.56
N TRP A 162 5.13 5.60 -3.15
CA TRP A 162 6.05 4.77 -2.37
C TRP A 162 7.28 5.56 -1.93
N GLY A 163 7.59 5.51 -0.63
CA GLY A 163 8.78 6.10 -0.01
C GLY A 163 8.65 7.58 0.36
N ILE A 164 7.70 8.31 -0.22
CA ILE A 164 7.56 9.77 -0.04
C ILE A 164 7.37 10.19 1.41
N GLY A 165 8.16 11.15 1.88
CA GLY A 165 8.02 11.73 3.22
C GLY A 165 8.42 10.77 4.35
N GLY A 166 8.95 9.60 3.97
CA GLY A 166 9.45 8.56 4.86
C GLY A 166 10.97 8.52 4.86
N SER A 167 11.53 8.18 6.00
CA SER A 167 12.97 7.99 6.17
C SER A 167 13.45 6.65 5.60
N TRP A 168 12.88 6.17 4.48
CA TRP A 168 13.11 4.82 3.95
C TRP A 168 14.60 4.55 3.76
N GLU A 169 15.30 5.48 3.13
CA GLU A 169 16.75 5.36 2.92
C GLU A 169 17.54 5.41 4.24
N ARG A 170 17.13 6.22 5.22
CA ARG A 170 17.79 6.26 6.53
C ARG A 170 17.61 4.96 7.28
N GLU A 171 16.42 4.38 7.19
CA GLU A 171 16.09 3.14 7.88
C GLU A 171 16.72 1.92 7.18
N GLU A 172 16.78 1.91 5.86
CA GLU A 172 17.53 0.93 5.09
C GLU A 172 19.03 1.00 5.40
N ARG A 173 19.62 2.20 5.44
CA ARG A 173 21.01 2.39 5.89
C ARG A 173 21.22 1.94 7.34
N ALA A 174 20.32 2.28 8.25
CA ALA A 174 20.42 1.85 9.65
C ALA A 174 20.28 0.33 9.81
N GLN A 175 19.40 -0.31 9.03
CA GLN A 175 19.26 -1.77 9.02
C GLN A 175 20.48 -2.44 8.37
N ALA A 176 20.98 -1.93 7.25
CA ALA A 176 22.21 -2.39 6.62
C ALA A 176 23.40 -2.27 7.58
N ALA A 177 23.54 -1.15 8.29
CA ALA A 177 24.56 -0.94 9.31
C ALA A 177 24.41 -1.96 10.45
N ARG A 178 23.18 -2.23 10.92
CA ARG A 178 22.92 -3.29 11.92
C ARG A 178 23.29 -4.68 11.42
N TRP A 179 22.96 -5.02 10.18
CA TRP A 179 23.35 -6.31 9.58
C TRP A 179 24.85 -6.42 9.39
N ASN A 180 25.52 -5.37 8.94
CA ASN A 180 26.97 -5.33 8.79
C ASN A 180 27.64 -5.52 10.16
N ALA A 181 27.19 -4.79 11.18
CA ALA A 181 27.66 -4.95 12.55
C ALA A 181 27.42 -6.37 13.10
N ALA A 182 26.22 -6.93 12.89
CA ALA A 182 25.88 -8.29 13.32
C ALA A 182 26.67 -9.37 12.55
N ALA A 183 27.03 -9.11 11.29
CA ALA A 183 27.88 -9.97 10.48
C ALA A 183 29.38 -9.80 10.78
N GLY A 184 29.75 -8.91 11.72
CA GLY A 184 31.14 -8.59 12.02
C GLY A 184 31.88 -7.92 10.86
N LEU A 185 31.15 -7.39 9.88
CA LEU A 185 31.71 -6.64 8.76
C LEU A 185 32.05 -5.24 9.28
N PRO A 186 33.30 -4.75 9.12
CA PRO A 186 33.63 -3.39 9.46
C PRO A 186 32.75 -2.44 8.65
N GLU A 187 32.17 -1.46 9.31
CA GLU A 187 31.49 -0.36 8.64
C GLU A 187 32.46 0.21 7.60
N ALA A 188 32.03 0.23 6.33
CA ALA A 188 32.88 0.74 5.26
C ALA A 188 33.22 2.19 5.60
N ARG A 189 34.48 2.42 6.02
CA ARG A 189 35.00 3.76 6.28
C ARG A 189 35.02 4.48 4.95
N ASP A 190 34.00 5.30 4.71
CA ASP A 190 33.99 6.20 3.58
C ASP A 190 35.17 7.18 3.76
N PRO A 191 36.22 7.14 2.91
CA PRO A 191 37.37 8.02 3.06
C PRO A 191 36.97 9.51 2.98
N ALA A 192 35.82 9.80 2.38
CA ALA A 192 35.26 11.14 2.28
C ALA A 192 34.66 11.67 3.60
N ALA A 193 34.43 10.81 4.60
CA ALA A 193 33.90 11.15 5.92
C ALA A 193 34.95 11.73 6.90
N GLN A 194 36.24 11.65 6.57
CA GLN A 194 37.34 12.17 7.40
C GLN A 194 37.74 13.62 7.06
N LEU A 195 37.16 14.19 5.99
CA LEU A 195 37.44 15.56 5.59
C LEU A 195 36.55 16.54 6.39
N PRO A 196 37.11 17.58 7.02
CA PRO A 196 36.32 18.63 7.64
C PRO A 196 35.54 19.37 6.54
N ARG A 197 34.22 19.25 6.56
CA ARG A 197 33.32 19.87 5.57
C ARG A 197 32.60 21.04 6.24
N ILE A 198 32.57 22.21 5.58
CA ILE A 198 31.91 23.44 6.07
C ILE A 198 30.59 23.64 5.29
N GLY A 199 29.52 24.14 5.95
CA GLY A 199 28.22 24.49 5.31
C GLY A 199 27.18 23.35 5.28
N PHE A 200 26.31 23.26 4.25
CA PHE A 200 25.40 22.11 4.06
C PHE A 200 26.10 20.74 4.09
N ARG A 201 27.42 20.74 3.83
CA ARG A 201 28.30 19.56 3.88
C ARG A 201 28.84 19.26 5.29
N SER A 202 28.68 20.16 6.27
CA SER A 202 29.08 19.96 7.68
C SER A 202 28.04 19.18 8.49
N ASN A 203 26.79 19.13 8.03
CA ASN A 203 25.72 18.34 8.61
C ASN A 203 25.24 17.31 7.58
N PRO A 204 25.78 16.07 7.57
CA PRO A 204 25.43 15.06 6.56
C PRO A 204 23.94 14.69 6.57
N GLY A 205 23.22 14.98 7.65
CA GLY A 205 21.76 14.77 7.74
C GLY A 205 20.89 15.94 7.26
N LEU A 206 21.41 17.17 7.13
CA LEU A 206 20.58 18.35 6.87
C LEU A 206 19.93 18.31 5.48
N ALA A 207 20.68 17.91 4.45
CA ALA A 207 20.15 17.77 3.10
C ALA A 207 19.03 16.72 3.03
N GLN A 208 19.20 15.60 3.73
CA GLN A 208 18.18 14.54 3.83
C GLN A 208 16.96 15.01 4.65
N ASP A 209 17.17 15.74 5.74
CA ASP A 209 16.09 16.31 6.54
C ASP A 209 15.26 17.32 5.74
N MET A 210 15.91 18.15 4.91
CA MET A 210 15.23 19.08 4.01
C MET A 210 14.46 18.34 2.91
N ALA A 211 15.07 17.33 2.28
CA ALA A 211 14.41 16.51 1.28
C ALA A 211 13.15 15.83 1.87
N GLU A 212 13.26 15.21 3.04
CA GLU A 212 12.11 14.60 3.71
C GLU A 212 11.03 15.63 4.08
N ARG A 213 11.40 16.82 4.56
CA ARG A 213 10.42 17.89 4.84
C ARG A 213 9.70 18.32 3.57
N TRP A 214 10.42 18.48 2.48
CA TRP A 214 9.85 18.83 1.19
C TRP A 214 8.90 17.73 0.69
N GLU A 215 9.29 16.45 0.77
CA GLU A 215 8.44 15.33 0.39
C GLU A 215 7.17 15.24 1.26
N ARG A 216 7.29 15.46 2.58
CA ARG A 216 6.12 15.54 3.49
C ARG A 216 5.19 16.69 3.10
N SER A 217 5.76 17.83 2.68
CA SER A 217 4.96 18.96 2.19
C SER A 217 4.21 18.61 0.91
N ARG A 218 4.84 17.87 -0.01
CA ARG A 218 4.23 17.39 -1.25
C ARG A 218 3.11 16.37 -0.98
N LEU A 219 3.34 15.44 -0.05
CA LEU A 219 2.33 14.49 0.41
C LEU A 219 1.12 15.24 1.01
N ALA A 220 1.37 16.21 1.89
CA ALA A 220 0.31 17.01 2.50
C ALA A 220 -0.48 17.80 1.45
N SER A 221 0.17 18.45 0.49
CA SER A 221 -0.49 19.18 -0.59
C SER A 221 -1.37 18.27 -1.45
N ARG A 222 -0.92 17.06 -1.79
CA ARG A 222 -1.75 16.08 -2.49
C ARG A 222 -2.93 15.62 -1.65
N ALA A 223 -2.70 15.30 -0.38
CA ALA A 223 -3.76 14.88 0.53
C ALA A 223 -4.83 15.96 0.70
N ARG A 224 -4.45 17.24 0.80
CA ARG A 224 -5.39 18.37 0.87
C ARG A 224 -6.34 18.40 -0.33
N HIS A 225 -5.85 18.18 -1.54
CA HIS A 225 -6.70 18.18 -2.74
C HIS A 225 -7.78 17.09 -2.64
N VAL A 226 -7.38 15.87 -2.30
CA VAL A 226 -8.31 14.73 -2.17
C VAL A 226 -9.29 14.96 -1.02
N LEU A 227 -8.81 15.35 0.15
CA LEU A 227 -9.62 15.53 1.36
C LEU A 227 -10.60 16.71 1.24
N ARG A 228 -10.23 17.80 0.56
CA ARG A 228 -11.16 18.91 0.27
C ARG A 228 -12.30 18.47 -0.63
N ALA A 229 -12.00 17.70 -1.68
CA ALA A 229 -13.03 17.16 -2.57
C ALA A 229 -13.99 16.21 -1.82
N VAL A 230 -13.46 15.37 -0.93
CA VAL A 230 -14.29 14.49 -0.07
C VAL A 230 -15.12 15.30 0.92
N GLN A 231 -14.53 16.30 1.59
CA GLN A 231 -15.24 17.14 2.56
C GLN A 231 -16.38 17.92 1.91
N ALA A 232 -16.21 18.39 0.67
CA ALA A 232 -17.28 19.08 -0.06
C ALA A 232 -18.54 18.22 -0.25
N ALA A 233 -18.39 16.89 -0.26
CA ALA A 233 -19.49 15.94 -0.37
C ALA A 233 -20.05 15.45 0.98
N VAL A 234 -19.48 15.91 2.10
CA VAL A 234 -19.92 15.56 3.47
C VAL A 234 -20.38 16.83 4.17
N PRO A 235 -21.68 17.14 4.17
CA PRO A 235 -22.19 18.32 4.84
C PRO A 235 -21.96 18.26 6.35
N ASP A 236 -21.83 19.42 6.97
CA ASP A 236 -21.70 19.54 8.41
C ASP A 236 -22.86 18.82 9.10
N GLY A 237 -22.54 18.00 10.10
CA GLY A 237 -23.60 17.23 10.79
C GLY A 237 -24.09 15.97 10.05
N GLY A 238 -23.84 15.81 8.75
CA GLY A 238 -24.49 14.82 7.89
C GLY A 238 -23.61 13.67 7.36
N PHE A 239 -24.21 12.88 6.48
CA PHE A 239 -23.58 11.77 5.75
C PHE A 239 -23.30 12.16 4.30
N VAL A 240 -22.49 11.37 3.59
CA VAL A 240 -22.10 11.61 2.19
C VAL A 240 -23.34 11.90 1.33
N ALA A 241 -23.22 12.89 0.43
CA ALA A 241 -24.29 13.38 -0.46
C ALA A 241 -25.54 13.90 0.29
N GLY A 242 -25.38 14.33 1.54
CA GLY A 242 -26.48 14.87 2.36
C GLY A 242 -27.54 13.84 2.72
N CYS A 243 -27.19 12.55 2.72
CA CYS A 243 -28.08 11.49 3.17
C CYS A 243 -28.40 11.63 4.67
N ALA A 244 -29.62 11.25 5.05
CA ALA A 244 -30.07 11.28 6.44
C ALA A 244 -29.54 10.09 7.26
N GLU A 245 -29.25 8.97 6.59
CA GLU A 245 -28.69 7.75 7.18
C GLU A 245 -27.32 7.44 6.54
N PRO A 246 -26.44 6.71 7.25
CA PRO A 246 -25.15 6.33 6.70
C PRO A 246 -25.28 5.41 5.49
N THR A 247 -24.48 5.69 4.47
CA THR A 247 -24.41 4.91 3.22
C THR A 247 -23.15 4.04 3.17
N ALA A 248 -23.02 3.22 2.13
CA ALA A 248 -21.79 2.52 1.80
C ALA A 248 -20.62 3.48 1.54
N ALA A 249 -20.89 4.69 1.01
CA ALA A 249 -19.86 5.72 0.83
C ALA A 249 -19.35 6.21 2.20
N ASP A 250 -20.24 6.38 3.18
CA ASP A 250 -19.84 6.72 4.56
C ASP A 250 -19.04 5.59 5.22
N ALA A 251 -19.44 4.34 5.02
CA ALA A 251 -18.68 3.19 5.51
C ALA A 251 -17.29 3.11 4.86
N ARG A 252 -17.17 3.45 3.58
CA ARG A 252 -15.88 3.50 2.89
C ARG A 252 -15.01 4.64 3.39
N LEU A 253 -15.57 5.84 3.53
CA LEU A 253 -14.89 7.00 4.09
C LEU A 253 -14.38 6.70 5.51
N TYR A 254 -15.25 6.14 6.35
CA TYR A 254 -14.89 5.67 7.69
C TYR A 254 -13.75 4.66 7.64
N SER A 255 -13.79 3.66 6.74
CA SER A 255 -12.75 2.63 6.65
C SER A 255 -11.36 3.16 6.32
N LEU A 256 -11.29 4.31 5.63
CA LEU A 256 -10.05 4.97 5.24
C LEU A 256 -9.56 5.95 6.31
N LEU A 257 -10.45 6.71 6.92
CA LEU A 257 -10.09 7.72 7.92
C LEU A 257 -9.93 7.15 9.32
N ALA A 258 -10.67 6.10 9.69
CA ALA A 258 -10.58 5.52 11.03
C ALA A 258 -9.16 5.09 11.41
N PRO A 259 -8.37 4.41 10.55
CA PRO A 259 -6.97 4.15 10.83
C PRO A 259 -6.15 5.41 11.08
N LEU A 260 -6.43 6.54 10.42
CA LEU A 260 -5.69 7.79 10.60
C LEU A 260 -6.12 8.55 11.87
N VAL A 261 -7.40 8.48 12.23
CA VAL A 261 -8.02 9.27 13.31
C VAL A 261 -7.98 8.55 14.66
N LEU A 262 -8.18 7.23 14.67
CA LEU A 262 -8.38 6.45 15.89
C LEU A 262 -7.13 5.69 16.35
N GLU A 263 -6.08 5.63 15.52
CA GLU A 263 -4.79 5.03 15.88
C GLU A 263 -3.68 6.07 16.03
N THR A 264 -2.67 5.72 16.82
CA THR A 264 -1.48 6.54 17.00
C THR A 264 -0.35 6.09 16.08
N TRP A 265 0.21 7.03 15.30
CA TRP A 265 1.24 6.73 14.31
C TRP A 265 2.61 7.30 14.71
N PRO A 266 3.70 6.53 14.55
CA PRO A 266 5.06 7.05 14.72
C PRO A 266 5.41 8.21 13.77
N VAL A 267 4.89 8.17 12.55
CA VAL A 267 4.95 9.25 11.55
C VAL A 267 3.52 9.62 11.21
N ASP A 268 3.13 10.83 11.58
CA ASP A 268 1.75 11.29 11.70
C ASP A 268 1.38 12.41 10.71
N VAL A 269 2.09 12.51 9.57
CA VAL A 269 1.87 13.57 8.57
C VAL A 269 0.39 13.67 8.12
N LEU A 270 -0.21 12.55 7.72
CA LEU A 270 -1.64 12.53 7.34
C LEU A 270 -2.59 12.62 8.55
N PRO A 271 -2.39 11.85 9.64
CA PRO A 271 -3.19 12.02 10.86
C PRO A 271 -3.26 13.46 11.38
N ALA A 272 -2.11 14.13 11.49
CA ALA A 272 -2.01 15.51 11.96
C ALA A 272 -2.73 16.47 11.00
N LEU A 273 -2.55 16.31 9.68
CA LEU A 273 -3.23 17.09 8.65
C LEU A 273 -4.75 16.96 8.76
N VAL A 274 -5.27 15.73 8.87
CA VAL A 274 -6.71 15.46 9.00
C VAL A 274 -7.25 16.10 10.28
N ALA A 275 -6.52 15.96 11.40
CA ALA A 275 -6.92 16.54 12.68
C ALA A 275 -6.93 18.07 12.68
N SER A 276 -5.96 18.72 12.03
CA SER A 276 -5.83 20.18 12.05
C SER A 276 -6.67 20.91 11.00
N GLU A 277 -6.75 20.37 9.79
CA GLU A 277 -7.37 21.07 8.64
C GLU A 277 -8.76 20.52 8.28
N PHE A 278 -9.11 19.29 8.68
CA PHE A 278 -10.34 18.60 8.26
C PHE A 278 -11.20 18.12 9.45
N PRO A 279 -11.57 19.00 10.41
CA PRO A 279 -12.30 18.61 11.62
C PRO A 279 -13.68 18.01 11.32
N ALA A 280 -14.34 18.41 10.22
CA ALA A 280 -15.62 17.83 9.81
C ALA A 280 -15.50 16.34 9.47
N LEU A 281 -14.39 15.94 8.82
CA LEU A 281 -14.10 14.53 8.50
C LEU A 281 -13.75 13.71 9.74
N VAL A 282 -13.05 14.33 10.71
CA VAL A 282 -12.79 13.73 12.03
C VAL A 282 -14.11 13.47 12.77
N GLN A 283 -14.99 14.47 12.82
CA GLN A 283 -16.30 14.33 13.44
C GLN A 283 -17.16 13.27 12.75
N HIS A 284 -17.16 13.23 11.41
CA HIS A 284 -17.81 12.17 10.64
C HIS A 284 -17.29 10.79 11.05
N THR A 285 -15.97 10.63 11.12
CA THR A 285 -15.32 9.37 11.52
C THR A 285 -15.74 8.92 12.91
N HIS A 286 -15.77 9.83 13.89
CA HIS A 286 -16.23 9.51 15.26
C HIS A 286 -17.73 9.16 15.30
N ARG A 287 -18.58 9.87 14.57
CA ARG A 287 -20.02 9.53 14.48
C ARG A 287 -20.22 8.15 13.87
N MET A 288 -19.53 7.84 12.78
CA MET A 288 -19.56 6.53 12.16
C MET A 288 -19.05 5.45 13.11
N HIS A 289 -17.95 5.69 13.83
CA HIS A 289 -17.43 4.75 14.82
C HIS A 289 -18.48 4.45 15.90
N ALA A 290 -19.10 5.49 16.47
CA ALA A 290 -20.13 5.33 17.47
C ALA A 290 -21.36 4.60 16.93
N HIS A 291 -21.81 4.93 15.72
CA HIS A 291 -22.95 4.29 15.08
C HIS A 291 -22.72 2.80 14.80
N LEU A 292 -21.53 2.43 14.33
CA LEU A 292 -21.19 1.07 13.93
C LEU A 292 -20.86 0.17 15.12
N TRP A 293 -20.23 0.69 16.18
CA TRP A 293 -19.58 -0.13 17.20
C TRP A 293 -20.07 0.10 18.63
N HIS A 294 -20.70 1.24 18.93
CA HIS A 294 -21.22 1.54 20.27
C HIS A 294 -22.73 1.30 20.34
N GLY A 295 -23.14 0.02 20.39
CA GLY A 295 -24.53 -0.39 20.59
C GLY A 295 -24.68 -1.85 21.05
N THR A 296 -25.81 -2.19 21.69
CA THR A 296 -26.21 -3.54 22.17
C THR A 296 -26.53 -4.54 21.05
N ARG A 297 -26.05 -4.31 19.83
CA ARG A 297 -26.32 -5.16 18.67
C ARG A 297 -25.28 -6.29 18.68
N GLY A 298 -25.76 -7.53 18.59
CA GLY A 298 -25.05 -8.78 18.92
C GLY A 298 -23.74 -9.11 18.20
N TRP A 299 -23.06 -8.14 17.59
CA TRP A 299 -21.64 -8.26 17.26
C TRP A 299 -20.88 -7.04 17.79
N ALA A 300 -20.33 -7.22 18.98
CA ALA A 300 -19.25 -6.39 19.50
C ALA A 300 -17.99 -7.26 19.58
N TRP A 301 -17.16 -7.23 18.54
CA TRP A 301 -15.71 -7.41 18.66
C TRP A 301 -15.13 -8.74 19.18
N GLU A 302 -15.92 -9.80 19.30
CA GLU A 302 -15.36 -11.11 19.64
C GLU A 302 -14.83 -11.83 18.39
N ARG A 303 -13.49 -11.87 18.25
CA ARG A 303 -12.81 -12.81 17.36
C ARG A 303 -12.89 -14.20 17.96
N GLU A 304 -13.87 -14.99 17.54
CA GLU A 304 -13.84 -16.42 17.82
C GLU A 304 -12.81 -17.10 16.91
N ALA A 305 -11.68 -17.50 17.51
CA ALA A 305 -10.56 -18.17 16.85
C ALA A 305 -10.93 -19.56 16.27
N SER A 306 -12.15 -20.04 16.46
CA SER A 306 -12.55 -21.40 16.10
C SER A 306 -13.24 -21.54 14.75
N MET A 307 -13.48 -20.47 14.01
CA MET A 307 -14.13 -20.58 12.70
C MET A 307 -13.09 -20.77 11.60
N GLY A 308 -12.98 -22.01 11.08
CA GLY A 308 -12.25 -22.29 9.85
C GLY A 308 -13.11 -21.95 8.62
N PRO A 309 -12.55 -21.36 7.55
CA PRO A 309 -13.28 -21.13 6.31
C PRO A 309 -13.65 -22.47 5.63
N PRO A 310 -14.70 -22.51 4.80
CA PRO A 310 -15.19 -23.73 4.17
C PRO A 310 -14.17 -24.36 3.22
N ALA A 311 -14.19 -25.69 3.08
CA ALA A 311 -13.26 -26.43 2.22
C ALA A 311 -13.29 -25.99 0.74
N SER A 312 -14.38 -25.38 0.27
CA SER A 312 -14.48 -24.80 -1.08
C SER A 312 -13.50 -23.64 -1.32
N SER A 313 -13.20 -22.87 -0.27
CA SER A 313 -12.15 -21.84 -0.32
C SER A 313 -10.73 -22.42 -0.41
N TRP A 314 -10.57 -23.72 -0.17
CA TRP A 314 -9.30 -24.45 -0.30
C TRP A 314 -9.10 -24.98 -1.73
N LEU A 315 -10.15 -25.00 -2.56
CA LEU A 315 -10.12 -25.52 -3.94
C LEU A 315 -9.76 -24.46 -4.99
N ALA A 316 -9.59 -23.19 -4.62
CA ALA A 316 -9.06 -22.14 -5.50
C ALA A 316 -7.53 -22.19 -5.66
N TRP A 317 -6.89 -23.34 -5.36
CA TRP A 317 -5.46 -23.56 -5.54
C TRP A 317 -5.21 -24.45 -6.77
N PRO A 318 -4.26 -24.11 -7.66
CA PRO A 318 -3.56 -25.14 -8.40
C PRO A 318 -2.73 -25.93 -7.39
N SER A 319 -2.92 -27.24 -7.34
CA SER A 319 -2.17 -28.17 -6.51
C SER A 319 -0.66 -27.88 -6.58
N TRP A 320 -0.06 -27.45 -5.46
CA TRP A 320 1.40 -27.42 -5.33
C TRP A 320 1.90 -28.81 -4.92
N PRO A 321 3.06 -29.25 -5.45
CA PRO A 321 3.62 -30.54 -5.11
C PRO A 321 3.96 -30.57 -3.62
N SER A 322 3.60 -31.67 -2.98
CA SER A 322 3.95 -31.97 -1.59
C SER A 322 5.47 -31.93 -1.41
N TRP A 323 5.99 -30.86 -0.79
CA TRP A 323 7.35 -30.85 -0.29
C TRP A 323 7.41 -31.60 1.04
N PRO A 324 8.29 -32.61 1.18
CA PRO A 324 8.42 -33.34 2.41
C PRO A 324 9.01 -32.42 3.48
N SER A 325 8.37 -32.38 4.65
CA SER A 325 8.88 -31.67 5.81
C SER A 325 10.22 -32.29 6.24
N ARG A 326 11.32 -31.60 5.97
CA ARG A 326 12.62 -31.95 6.55
C ARG A 326 12.76 -31.22 7.88
N SER A 327 12.85 -31.97 8.97
CA SER A 327 13.16 -31.46 10.30
C SER A 327 14.46 -30.66 10.28
N LYS A 328 14.43 -29.48 10.93
CA LYS A 328 15.59 -28.60 11.10
C LYS A 328 16.47 -29.18 12.20
N ASP A 329 17.58 -29.78 11.81
CA ASP A 329 18.67 -30.17 12.70
C ASP A 329 19.60 -28.95 12.86
N PRO A 330 19.90 -28.45 14.07
CA PRO A 330 20.68 -27.23 14.26
C PRO A 330 22.18 -27.56 14.25
N ARG A 331 22.70 -27.96 13.09
CA ARG A 331 24.15 -28.08 12.88
C ARG A 331 24.57 -27.22 11.69
N ALA A 332 25.68 -26.51 11.87
CA ALA A 332 26.30 -25.71 10.82
C ALA A 332 26.47 -26.57 9.54
N LEU A 333 25.95 -26.06 8.42
CA LEU A 333 25.91 -26.79 7.16
C LEU A 333 27.34 -27.12 6.68
N PRO A 334 27.59 -28.34 6.18
CA PRO A 334 28.91 -28.73 5.70
C PRO A 334 29.30 -27.94 4.43
N PRO A 335 30.61 -27.70 4.21
CA PRO A 335 31.14 -26.84 3.14
C PRO A 335 30.81 -27.32 1.71
N THR A 336 30.24 -28.50 1.54
CA THR A 336 29.86 -29.11 0.26
C THR A 336 28.60 -28.49 -0.37
N LEU A 337 27.76 -27.79 0.41
CA LEU A 337 26.55 -27.11 -0.10
C LEU A 337 26.84 -25.77 -0.82
N ARG A 338 28.04 -25.20 -0.64
CA ARG A 338 28.45 -23.98 -1.37
C ARG A 338 28.69 -24.28 -2.85
N TRP A 339 29.28 -25.44 -3.14
CA TRP A 339 29.52 -25.91 -4.51
C TRP A 339 28.21 -26.22 -5.25
N GLY A 340 27.23 -26.81 -4.57
CA GLY A 340 25.91 -27.05 -5.16
C GLY A 340 25.22 -25.75 -5.61
N ARG A 341 25.33 -24.67 -4.82
CA ARG A 341 24.78 -23.35 -5.19
C ARG A 341 25.54 -22.72 -6.37
N MET A 342 26.87 -22.83 -6.39
CA MET A 342 27.68 -22.32 -7.49
C MET A 342 27.39 -23.06 -8.81
N VAL A 343 27.22 -24.38 -8.76
CA VAL A 343 26.84 -25.19 -9.93
C VAL A 343 25.43 -24.83 -10.41
N TRP A 344 24.49 -24.59 -9.50
CA TRP A 344 23.13 -24.19 -9.86
C TRP A 344 23.10 -22.80 -10.51
N ILE A 345 23.81 -21.83 -9.95
CA ILE A 345 23.94 -20.47 -10.52
C ILE A 345 24.66 -20.50 -11.87
N ALA A 346 25.74 -21.29 -12.00
CA ALA A 346 26.45 -21.45 -13.26
C ALA A 346 25.56 -22.08 -14.34
N SER A 347 24.74 -23.07 -13.98
CA SER A 347 23.80 -23.70 -14.90
C SER A 347 22.72 -22.72 -15.41
N ALA A 348 22.27 -21.79 -14.56
CA ALA A 348 21.28 -20.78 -14.93
C ALA A 348 21.85 -19.70 -15.87
N LEU A 349 23.17 -19.49 -15.90
CA LEU A 349 23.83 -18.57 -16.84
C LEU A 349 24.24 -19.25 -18.15
N VAL A 350 24.72 -20.48 -18.10
CA VAL A 350 25.20 -21.21 -19.29
C VAL A 350 24.03 -21.78 -20.12
N GLY A 351 22.94 -22.19 -19.46
CA GLY A 351 21.76 -22.76 -20.13
C GLY A 351 21.15 -21.86 -21.20
N PRO A 352 20.88 -20.56 -20.92
CA PRO A 352 20.35 -19.63 -21.90
C PRO A 352 21.29 -19.39 -23.09
N VAL A 353 22.61 -19.32 -22.85
CA VAL A 353 23.61 -19.11 -23.91
C VAL A 353 23.67 -20.30 -24.85
N VAL A 354 23.72 -21.52 -24.31
CA VAL A 354 23.69 -22.75 -25.12
C VAL A 354 22.37 -22.89 -25.88
N TYR A 355 21.24 -22.51 -25.26
CA TYR A 355 19.94 -22.49 -25.93
C TYR A 355 19.91 -21.52 -27.10
N LEU A 356 20.46 -20.31 -26.96
CA LEU A 356 20.54 -19.31 -28.04
C LEU A 356 21.35 -19.80 -29.26
N PHE A 357 22.45 -20.52 -29.02
CA PHE A 357 23.25 -21.12 -30.10
C PHE A 357 22.56 -22.34 -30.72
N ALA A 358 21.94 -23.21 -29.90
CA ALA A 358 21.26 -24.41 -30.39
C ALA A 358 19.92 -24.12 -31.10
N SER A 359 19.23 -23.05 -30.73
CA SER A 359 17.96 -22.65 -31.35
C SER A 359 18.13 -21.91 -32.67
N GLY A 360 19.38 -21.63 -33.10
CA GLY A 360 19.68 -20.94 -34.35
C GLY A 360 19.20 -19.49 -34.42
N LEU A 361 19.02 -18.83 -33.25
CA LEU A 361 18.52 -17.45 -33.16
C LEU A 361 19.61 -16.40 -33.48
N VAL A 362 20.87 -16.83 -33.56
CA VAL A 362 22.02 -16.01 -33.97
C VAL A 362 22.73 -16.75 -35.10
N VAL A 363 22.66 -16.20 -36.31
CA VAL A 363 23.48 -16.63 -37.44
C VAL A 363 24.74 -15.77 -37.41
N VAL A 364 25.88 -16.38 -37.04
CA VAL A 364 27.18 -15.74 -37.18
C VAL A 364 27.60 -15.94 -38.63
N GLU A 365 27.38 -14.92 -39.46
CA GLU A 365 27.93 -14.86 -40.81
C GLU A 365 29.42 -14.52 -40.68
N VAL A 366 30.27 -15.49 -40.99
CA VAL A 366 31.71 -15.30 -41.09
C VAL A 366 31.99 -14.86 -42.51
N ASP A 367 32.33 -13.59 -42.67
CA ASP A 367 32.76 -13.02 -43.94
C ASP A 367 34.21 -13.49 -44.17
N ASP A 368 34.38 -14.51 -45.03
CA ASP A 368 35.69 -15.01 -45.43
C ASP A 368 36.26 -14.07 -46.50
N VAL A 369 37.09 -13.11 -46.08
CA VAL A 369 37.92 -12.32 -47.01
C VAL A 369 39.23 -13.06 -47.25
N ASP A 370 39.29 -13.67 -48.44
CA ASP A 370 40.45 -14.35 -49.03
C ASP A 370 41.58 -13.36 -49.37
N GLU A 371 42.83 -13.81 -49.21
CA GLU A 371 44.06 -13.04 -49.41
C GLU A 371 44.34 -12.78 -50.90
N GLY A 372 44.82 -11.58 -51.27
CA GLY A 372 45.39 -11.36 -52.60
C GLY A 372 45.74 -9.90 -52.96
N ASP A 373 47.02 -9.55 -52.73
CA ASP A 373 47.86 -8.50 -53.33
C ASP A 373 47.28 -7.48 -54.33
N GLY A 374 47.66 -6.20 -54.15
CA GLY A 374 47.72 -5.24 -55.26
C GLY A 374 47.66 -3.75 -54.88
N VAL A 375 48.84 -3.14 -54.78
CA VAL A 375 49.19 -1.70 -54.80
C VAL A 375 48.26 -0.85 -55.70
N ASP A 376 47.78 0.32 -55.26
CA ASP A 376 48.30 1.65 -55.66
C ASP A 376 47.36 2.84 -55.32
N GLU A 377 48.01 3.95 -54.96
CA GLU A 377 47.65 5.38 -55.11
C GLU A 377 46.24 5.94 -54.81
N GLY A 378 46.22 6.97 -53.95
CA GLY A 378 45.69 8.28 -54.38
C GLY A 378 44.49 8.89 -53.63
N ASP A 379 44.83 9.76 -52.68
CA ASP A 379 44.36 11.16 -52.56
C ASP A 379 43.01 11.55 -51.91
N GLY A 380 43.05 12.69 -51.18
CA GLY A 380 41.92 13.51 -50.69
C GLY A 380 41.52 13.35 -49.20
N VAL A 381 42.02 14.12 -48.20
CA VAL A 381 41.64 15.52 -47.80
C VAL A 381 40.21 15.57 -47.22
N ASP A 382 39.82 16.05 -46.02
CA ASP A 382 40.34 16.85 -44.87
C ASP A 382 39.45 16.47 -43.64
N GLU A 383 39.93 16.43 -42.39
CA GLU A 383 39.96 17.50 -41.34
C GLU A 383 38.64 18.26 -41.09
N ASP A 384 38.33 18.47 -39.79
CA ASP A 384 37.26 19.28 -39.16
C ASP A 384 35.84 18.63 -39.10
N ASP A 385 35.06 18.59 -38.01
CA ASP A 385 35.00 19.38 -36.79
C ASP A 385 34.45 18.54 -35.62
N ALA A 386 35.06 18.72 -34.46
CA ALA A 386 34.48 18.37 -33.16
C ALA A 386 33.91 19.66 -32.55
N GLU A 387 32.58 19.76 -32.41
CA GLU A 387 31.98 20.77 -31.55
C GLU A 387 31.13 20.12 -30.45
N GLU A 388 31.54 20.44 -29.22
CA GLU A 388 30.80 20.31 -27.98
C GLU A 388 29.48 21.10 -28.05
N LEU A 389 28.38 20.49 -27.65
CA LEU A 389 27.21 21.21 -27.14
C LEU A 389 26.87 20.72 -25.74
N ALA A 390 27.39 21.46 -24.76
CA ALA A 390 26.88 21.51 -23.40
C ALA A 390 25.68 22.45 -23.38
N GLU A 391 24.47 21.91 -23.25
CA GLU A 391 23.27 22.71 -22.96
C GLU A 391 23.19 23.00 -21.46
N ASN A 392 23.27 24.29 -21.15
CA ASN A 392 23.13 24.91 -19.83
C ASN A 392 21.62 25.01 -19.48
N PRO A 393 21.16 24.57 -18.29
CA PRO A 393 19.78 24.71 -17.86
C PRO A 393 19.59 25.94 -16.96
N ASP A 394 19.93 27.13 -17.45
CA ASP A 394 19.72 28.40 -16.72
C ASP A 394 19.21 29.49 -17.68
N GLU A 395 18.04 29.28 -18.30
CA GLU A 395 17.20 30.35 -18.87
C GLU A 395 15.73 30.02 -18.55
N LEU A 396 15.28 30.45 -17.38
CA LEU A 396 13.86 30.59 -17.08
C LEU A 396 13.48 32.04 -17.37
N GLU A 397 12.77 32.23 -18.50
CA GLU A 397 12.05 33.45 -18.80
C GLU A 397 11.07 33.75 -17.65
N ALA A 398 11.39 34.81 -16.93
CA ALA A 398 10.46 35.54 -16.10
C ALA A 398 9.67 36.45 -17.04
N ASP A 399 8.46 36.04 -17.43
CA ASP A 399 7.42 36.90 -18.01
C ASP A 399 6.08 36.13 -18.03
N GLU A 400 5.34 36.15 -16.92
CA GLU A 400 3.85 36.03 -16.86
C GLU A 400 3.39 35.97 -15.38
N ILE A 401 3.67 37.04 -14.62
CA ILE A 401 2.90 37.36 -13.40
C ILE A 401 2.68 38.87 -13.38
N GLU A 402 1.81 39.35 -14.25
CA GLU A 402 1.24 40.70 -14.12
C GLU A 402 -0.18 40.67 -14.68
N ASP A 403 -1.11 40.22 -13.83
CA ASP A 403 -2.52 40.63 -13.83
C ASP A 403 -3.23 39.80 -12.77
N LEU A 404 -3.36 40.35 -11.56
CA LEU A 404 -4.43 40.10 -10.58
C LEU A 404 -4.09 40.80 -9.25
N ALA A 405 -4.15 42.13 -9.22
CA ALA A 405 -4.25 42.91 -7.98
C ALA A 405 -4.76 44.33 -8.23
N LEU A 406 -6.04 44.48 -8.58
CA LEU A 406 -6.77 45.75 -8.39
C LEU A 406 -8.23 45.44 -8.06
N ASP A 407 -8.49 45.08 -6.80
CA ASP A 407 -9.71 45.52 -6.12
C ASP A 407 -9.47 45.46 -4.61
N ASP A 408 -8.97 46.57 -4.05
CA ASP A 408 -9.11 46.80 -2.61
C ASP A 408 -9.53 48.26 -2.38
N THR A 409 -10.84 48.38 -2.24
CA THR A 409 -11.58 49.25 -1.33
C THR A 409 -10.82 50.42 -0.67
N LEU A 410 -11.20 51.64 -1.09
CA LEU A 410 -11.06 52.84 -0.29
C LEU A 410 -12.43 53.13 0.36
N GLU A 411 -12.60 52.71 1.61
CA GLU A 411 -13.53 53.32 2.55
C GLU A 411 -12.71 53.81 3.75
N ASP A 412 -12.49 55.12 3.81
CA ASP A 412 -12.08 55.82 5.03
C ASP A 412 -12.92 57.09 5.15
N ASP A 413 -13.68 57.12 6.23
CA ASP A 413 -14.37 58.20 6.95
C ASP A 413 -14.27 59.66 6.43
N ALA A 414 -15.44 60.24 6.12
CA ALA A 414 -15.83 61.62 6.47
C ALA A 414 -17.36 61.80 6.43
#